data_AF-A0A820PS38-F1
#
_entry.id   AF-A0A820PS38-F1
#
_cell.length_a   1.000
_cell.length_b   1.000
_cell.length_c   1.000
_cell.angle_alpha   90.00
_cell.angle_beta   90.00
_cell.angle_gamma   90.00
#
_symmetry.space_group_name_H-M   'P 1'
#
loop_
_entity.id
_entity.type
_entity.pdbx_description
1 polymer ?
#
loop_
_entity_poly.entity_id
_entity_poly.type
_entity_poly.pdbx_seq_one_letter_code
_entity_poly.pdbx_strand_id
1 'polypeptide(L)'
;MSSSIATTILFISKEFALYGYFIILISGVIGNIGNILVFTCYKIFRRNQCAFYLIAETITDCCLLLVALPFRISELAFALDLTRASLIWCKLKAMISYT
;
A
#
# COMPACT_ATOMS: atom_id res chain seq x y z
N MET A 1 11.38 -21.80 -27.65
CA MET A 1 11.91 -22.32 -26.37
C MET A 1 12.19 -21.18 -25.39
N SER A 2 12.88 -20.10 -25.79
CA SER A 2 13.11 -18.92 -24.93
C SER A 2 11.84 -18.17 -24.50
N SER A 3 10.81 -18.14 -25.35
CA SER A 3 9.51 -17.51 -25.05
C SER A 3 8.76 -18.19 -23.91
N SER A 4 8.79 -19.53 -23.85
CA SER A 4 8.10 -20.32 -22.82
C SER A 4 8.73 -20.16 -21.43
N ILE A 5 10.05 -19.98 -21.36
CA ILE A 5 10.76 -19.74 -20.10
C ILE A 5 10.40 -18.35 -19.56
N ALA A 6 10.37 -17.35 -20.45
CA ALA A 6 10.01 -15.97 -20.10
C ALA A 6 8.59 -15.88 -19.51
N THR A 7 7.62 -16.60 -20.09
CA THR A 7 6.24 -16.61 -19.58
C THR A 7 6.12 -17.25 -18.20
N THR A 8 6.88 -18.32 -17.94
CA THR A 8 6.84 -19.02 -16.64
C THR A 8 7.41 -18.14 -15.53
N ILE A 9 8.52 -17.43 -15.78
CA ILE A 9 9.11 -16.51 -14.81
C ILE A 9 8.11 -15.39 -14.48
N LEU A 10 7.51 -14.77 -15.50
CA LEU A 10 6.51 -13.72 -15.30
C LEU A 10 5.30 -14.19 -14.49
N PHE A 11 4.85 -15.42 -14.72
CA PHE A 11 3.75 -16.00 -13.96
C PHE A 11 4.09 -16.16 -12.46
N ILE A 12 5.25 -16.75 -12.15
CA ILE A 12 5.69 -16.95 -10.77
C ILE A 12 5.91 -15.59 -10.07
N SER A 13 6.52 -14.62 -10.75
CA SER A 13 6.72 -13.28 -10.20
C SER A 13 5.41 -12.58 -9.88
N LYS A 14 4.38 -12.73 -10.72
CA LYS A 14 3.04 -12.17 -10.47
C LYS A 14 2.40 -12.76 -9.23
N GLU A 15 2.38 -14.08 -9.12
CA GLU A 15 1.80 -14.78 -7.96
C GLU A 15 2.53 -14.37 -6.67
N PHE A 16 3.86 -14.39 -6.67
CA PHE A 16 4.66 -13.99 -5.51
C PHE A 16 4.38 -12.55 -5.08
N ALA A 17 4.34 -11.61 -6.04
CA ALA A 17 4.06 -10.22 -5.74
C ALA A 17 2.64 -10.03 -5.20
N LEU A 18 1.64 -10.73 -5.76
CA LEU A 18 0.25 -10.66 -5.31
C LEU A 18 0.10 -11.12 -3.86
N TYR A 19 0.65 -12.30 -3.51
CA TYR A 19 0.66 -12.77 -2.12
C TYR A 19 1.42 -11.83 -1.20
N GLY A 20 2.57 -11.30 -1.64
CA GLY A 20 3.34 -10.30 -0.91
C GLY A 20 2.52 -9.05 -0.59
N TYR A 21 1.82 -8.49 -1.59
CA TYR A 21 0.98 -7.31 -1.40
C TYR A 21 -0.18 -7.58 -0.42
N PHE A 22 -0.82 -8.75 -0.46
CA PHE A 22 -1.85 -9.09 0.52
C PHE A 22 -1.30 -9.18 1.95
N ILE A 23 -0.13 -9.80 2.14
CA ILE A 23 0.50 -9.88 3.46
C ILE A 23 0.86 -8.49 3.98
N ILE A 24 1.44 -7.62 3.13
CA ILE A 24 1.78 -6.24 3.49
C ILE A 24 0.51 -5.44 3.81
N LEU A 25 -0.56 -5.62 3.04
CA LEU A 25 -1.82 -4.93 3.28
C LEU A 25 -2.39 -5.28 4.66
N ILE A 26 -2.50 -6.57 4.97
CA ILE A 26 -3.08 -7.03 6.24
C ILE A 26 -2.19 -6.63 7.41
N SER A 27 -0.89 -6.94 7.35
CA SER A 27 0.04 -6.63 8.43
C SER A 27 0.19 -5.12 8.66
N GLY A 28 0.23 -4.32 7.59
CA GLY A 28 0.36 -2.87 7.67
C GLY A 28 -0.90 -2.18 8.20
N VAL A 29 -2.10 -2.66 7.85
CA VAL A 29 -3.35 -2.16 8.48
C VAL A 29 -3.36 -2.47 9.98
N ILE A 30 -3.04 -3.70 10.36
CA ILE A 30 -2.97 -4.10 11.78
C ILE A 30 -1.94 -3.25 12.54
N GLY A 31 -0.75 -3.05 11.98
CA GLY A 31 0.31 -2.25 12.57
C GLY A 31 -0.09 -0.79 12.76
N ASN A 32 -0.69 -0.17 11.74
CA ASN A 32 -1.14 1.23 11.83
C ASN A 32 -2.28 1.42 12.84
N ILE A 33 -3.25 0.50 12.90
CA ILE A 33 -4.30 0.51 13.92
C ILE A 33 -3.66 0.39 15.33
N GLY A 34 -2.68 -0.50 15.49
CA GLY A 34 -1.92 -0.65 16.73
C GLY A 34 -1.23 0.65 17.16
N ASN A 35 -0.56 1.34 16.23
CA ASN A 35 0.11 2.61 16.51
C ASN A 35 -0.90 3.70 16.92
N ILE A 36 -2.01 3.84 16.22
CA ILE A 36 -3.07 4.80 16.55
C ILE A 36 -3.63 4.51 17.95
N LEU A 37 -3.87 3.25 18.30
CA LEU A 37 -4.32 2.84 19.63
C LEU A 37 -3.29 3.20 20.70
N VAL A 38 -2.00 2.93 20.48
CA VAL A 38 -0.94 3.25 21.45
C VAL A 38 -0.85 4.76 21.67
N PHE A 39 -0.82 5.57 20.60
CA PHE A 39 -0.70 7.02 20.73
C PHE A 39 -1.97 7.67 21.33
N THR A 40 -3.14 7.07 21.14
CA THR A 40 -4.42 7.61 21.65
C THR A 40 -4.71 7.17 23.10
N CYS A 41 -4.47 5.90 23.44
CA CYS A 41 -4.86 5.34 24.74
C CYS A 41 -3.87 5.64 25.87
N TYR A 42 -2.56 5.75 25.58
CA TYR A 42 -1.57 5.97 26.64
C TYR A 42 -1.47 7.45 27.03
N LYS A 43 -1.73 7.73 28.32
CA LYS A 43 -1.64 9.08 28.92
C LYS A 43 -0.28 9.77 28.71
N ILE A 44 0.80 9.00 28.59
CA ILE A 44 2.17 9.48 28.40
C ILE A 44 2.30 10.24 27.07
N PHE A 45 1.68 9.73 26.00
CA PHE A 45 1.78 10.32 24.67
C PHE A 45 0.86 11.54 24.49
N ARG A 46 -0.27 11.61 25.20
CA ARG A 46 -1.25 12.71 25.07
C ARG A 46 -0.73 14.10 25.46
N ARG A 47 0.35 14.20 26.23
CA ARG A 47 0.97 15.48 26.62
C ARG A 47 2.12 15.90 25.72
N ASN A 48 2.49 15.07 24.74
CA ASN A 48 3.63 15.32 23.87
C ASN A 48 3.17 15.75 22.48
N GLN A 49 3.61 16.93 22.02
CA GLN A 49 3.24 17.44 20.69
C GLN A 49 3.72 16.52 19.57
N CYS A 50 4.82 15.78 19.78
CA CYS A 50 5.32 14.80 18.81
C CYS A 50 4.35 13.63 18.59
N ALA A 51 3.55 13.27 19.60
CA ALA A 51 2.59 12.18 19.45
C ALA A 51 1.47 12.54 18.46
N PHE A 52 1.08 13.81 18.38
CA PHE A 52 0.11 14.27 17.38
C PHE A 52 0.65 14.12 15.96
N TYR A 53 1.92 14.46 15.74
CA TYR A 53 2.58 14.27 14.45
C TYR A 53 2.60 12.78 14.05
N LEU A 54 3.00 11.90 14.97
CA LEU A 54 3.03 10.45 14.73
C LEU A 54 1.63 9.87 14.44
N ILE A 55 0.58 10.40 15.06
CA ILE A 55 -0.80 10.03 14.73
C ILE A 55 -1.16 10.48 13.31
N ALA A 56 -0.84 11.71 12.93
CA ALA A 56 -1.10 12.20 11.58
C ALA A 56 -0.32 11.43 10.50
N GLU A 57 0.93 11.08 10.78
CA GLU A 57 1.78 10.25 9.94
C GLU A 57 1.18 8.85 9.78
N THR A 58 0.84 8.17 10.87
CA THR A 58 0.22 6.83 10.81
C THR A 58 -1.14 6.80 10.12
N ILE A 59 -1.94 7.87 10.23
CA ILE A 59 -3.17 8.01 9.45
C ILE A 59 -2.85 8.15 7.96
N THR A 60 -1.87 8.97 7.61
CA THR A 60 -1.46 9.18 6.22
C THR A 60 -0.90 7.91 5.60
N ASP A 61 -0.06 7.17 6.33
CA ASP A 61 0.47 5.87 5.92
C ASP A 61 -0.65 4.85 5.73
N CYS A 62 -1.62 4.81 6.64
CA CYS A 62 -2.78 3.93 6.50
C CYS A 62 -3.60 4.27 5.25
N CYS A 63 -3.87 5.55 4.99
CA CYS A 63 -4.55 6.00 3.77
C CYS A 63 -3.75 5.65 2.52
N LEU A 64 -2.45 5.87 2.51
CA LEU A 64 -1.58 5.53 1.38
C LEU A 64 -1.60 4.02 1.12
N LEU A 65 -1.50 3.21 2.17
CA LEU A 65 -1.51 1.76 2.10
C LEU A 65 -2.84 1.23 1.54
N LEU A 66 -3.97 1.82 1.96
CA LEU A 66 -5.31 1.48 1.47
C LEU A 66 -5.59 1.93 0.03
N VAL A 67 -4.87 2.92 -0.50
CA VAL A 67 -5.07 3.39 -1.88
C VAL A 67 -4.05 2.77 -2.84
N ALA A 68 -2.77 2.77 -2.47
CA ALA A 68 -1.68 2.35 -3.33
C ALA A 68 -1.63 0.83 -3.54
N LEU A 69 -1.75 0.02 -2.49
CA LEU A 69 -1.66 -1.44 -2.63
C LEU A 69 -2.85 -2.04 -3.39
N PRO A 70 -4.13 -1.69 -3.11
CA PRO A 70 -5.25 -2.24 -3.88
C PRO A 70 -5.18 -1.87 -5.37
N PHE A 71 -4.63 -0.70 -5.69
CA PHE A 71 -4.37 -0.31 -7.06
C PHE A 71 -3.32 -1.22 -7.72
N ARG A 72 -2.20 -1.48 -7.04
CA ARG A 72 -1.16 -2.40 -7.52
C ARG A 72 -1.67 -3.84 -7.65
N ILE A 73 -2.49 -4.30 -6.72
CA ILE A 73 -3.14 -5.62 -6.78
C ILE A 73 -4.08 -5.66 -7.99
N SER A 74 -4.85 -4.60 -8.24
CA SER A 74 -5.77 -4.54 -9.39
C SER A 74 -5.05 -4.55 -10.74
N GLU A 75 -3.96 -3.79 -10.86
CA GLU A 75 -3.08 -3.78 -12.04
C GLU A 75 -2.49 -5.18 -12.29
N LEU A 76 -2.03 -5.85 -11.23
CA LEU A 76 -1.37 -7.16 -11.33
C LEU A 76 -2.34 -8.32 -11.59
N ALA A 77 -3.49 -8.33 -10.91
CA ALA A 77 -4.46 -9.43 -10.91
C ALA A 77 -5.42 -9.38 -12.11
N PHE A 78 -5.90 -8.17 -12.48
CA PHE A 78 -6.92 -8.03 -13.52
C PHE A 78 -6.38 -7.46 -14.83
N ALA A 79 -5.07 -7.13 -14.90
CA ALA A 79 -4.47 -6.40 -16.03
C ALA A 79 -5.26 -5.13 -16.42
N LEU A 80 -5.98 -4.57 -15.45
CA LEU A 80 -6.84 -3.40 -15.63
C LEU A 80 -6.01 -2.14 -15.38
N ASP A 81 -5.64 -1.47 -16.46
CA ASP A 81 -5.02 -0.15 -16.40
C ASP A 81 -6.07 0.90 -16.03
N LEU A 82 -6.39 1.02 -14.73
CA LEU A 82 -7.21 2.12 -14.18
C LEU A 82 -6.59 3.51 -14.50
N THR A 83 -5.32 3.55 -14.86
CA THR A 83 -4.59 4.73 -15.38
C THR A 83 -5.14 5.21 -16.72
N ARG A 84 -5.69 4.31 -17.54
CA ARG A 84 -6.40 4.67 -18.79
C ARG A 84 -7.85 5.08 -18.53
N ALA A 85 -8.44 4.63 -17.43
CA ALA A 85 -9.83 4.92 -17.08
C ALA A 85 -10.03 6.34 -16.53
N SER A 86 -9.02 6.94 -15.87
CA SER A 86 -9.11 8.34 -15.42
C SER A 86 -7.78 9.09 -15.38
N LEU A 87 -7.81 10.37 -15.78
CA LEU A 87 -6.67 11.30 -15.71
C LEU A 87 -6.22 11.57 -14.27
N ILE A 88 -7.15 11.53 -13.32
CA ILE A 88 -6.89 11.76 -11.89
C ILE A 88 -6.03 10.62 -11.35
N TRP A 89 -6.36 9.37 -11.67
CA TRP A 89 -5.57 8.20 -11.29
C TRP A 89 -4.19 8.17 -11.94
N CYS A 90 -4.05 8.67 -13.17
CA CYS A 90 -2.74 8.82 -13.82
C CYS A 90 -1.81 9.76 -13.04
N LYS A 91 -2.32 10.93 -12.64
CA LYS A 91 -1.54 11.88 -11.82
C LYS A 91 -1.21 11.33 -10.43
N LEU A 92 -2.18 10.69 -9.77
CA LEU A 92 -1.97 10.04 -8.46
C LEU A 92 -0.90 8.95 -8.53
N LYS A 93 -0.93 8.08 -9.56
CA LYS A 93 0.10 7.04 -9.75
C LYS A 93 1.49 7.66 -9.92
N ALA A 94 1.61 8.72 -10.70
CA ALA A 94 2.88 9.42 -10.91
C ALA A 94 3.43 10.02 -9.60
N MET A 95 2.56 10.59 -8.76
CA MET A 95 2.94 11.14 -7.46
C MET A 95 3.35 10.04 -6.47
N ILE A 96 2.58 8.95 -6.39
CA ILE A 96 2.86 7.83 -5.47
C ILE A 96 4.13 7.09 -5.87
N SER A 97 4.41 6.96 -7.17
CA SER A 97 5.60 6.24 -7.65
C SER A 97 6.91 7.00 -7.46
N TYR A 98 6.86 8.26 -7.03
CA TYR A 98 8.02 9.12 -6.77
C TYR A 98 8.38 9.19 -5.27
N THR A 99 7.56 8.60 -4.40
CA THR A 99 7.80 8.43 -2.96
C THR A 99 8.32 7.02 -2.69
#